data_AF-A0A7S1QG65-F1
#
_entry.id   AF-A0A7S1QG65-F1
#
_cell.length_a   1.000
_cell.length_b   1.000
_cell.length_c   1.000
_cell.angle_alpha   90.00
_cell.angle_beta   90.00
_cell.angle_gamma   90.00
#
_symmetry.space_group_name_H-M   'P 1'
#
loop_
_entity.id
_entity.type
_entity.pdbx_description
1 polymer ?
#
loop_
_entity_poly.entity_id
_entity_poly.type
_entity_poly.pdbx_seq_one_letter_code
_entity_poly.pdbx_strand_id
1 'polypeptide(L)'
;RVAKRGLQAEATGGDHGREQAGKPSYIELSQKRAVCRRLTSYIRLCDYMVINSLSVLAMKATRDANTDLKFPRAHAPPPVQEDDKKDKHRKPKKVEEPSGPFMGMIFTADILYNEESPSVVISPSMTSFTQSVDELMRDYIKMVSNVQRLAQMDAFKVYTEHAIIDHGGDAEFGFGPDVGEMVKAEEEYNNLAQGVRSSLTKAFRAVEEYKDEFETFKDMYVENS
;
A
#
# COMPACT_ATOMS: atom_id res chain seq x y z
N ARG A 1 -74.79 35.43 -38.04
CA ARG A 1 -75.63 36.53 -37.52
C ARG A 1 -74.93 37.20 -36.35
N VAL A 2 -74.64 38.48 -36.54
CA VAL A 2 -74.22 39.57 -35.67
C VAL A 2 -74.51 39.46 -34.14
N ALA A 3 -73.44 39.72 -33.37
CA ALA A 3 -73.25 40.49 -32.11
C ALA A 3 -74.09 40.27 -30.83
N LYS A 4 -73.39 40.28 -29.67
CA LYS A 4 -73.55 41.33 -28.64
C LYS A 4 -72.41 41.35 -27.60
N ARG A 5 -72.07 42.58 -27.20
CA ARG A 5 -71.08 43.04 -26.20
C ARG A 5 -71.53 42.75 -24.76
N GLY A 6 -70.57 42.73 -23.84
CA GLY A 6 -70.78 42.97 -22.40
C GLY A 6 -69.44 43.04 -21.65
N LEU A 7 -69.03 44.25 -21.27
CA LEU A 7 -67.85 44.59 -20.47
C LEU A 7 -68.33 45.06 -19.08
N GLN A 8 -67.41 45.01 -18.10
CA GLN A 8 -67.49 45.44 -16.68
C GLN A 8 -67.92 44.36 -15.68
N ALA A 9 -67.40 44.28 -14.45
CA ALA A 9 -66.11 44.58 -13.81
C ALA A 9 -66.34 44.22 -12.34
N GLU A 10 -65.49 43.41 -11.70
CA GLU A 10 -65.30 43.54 -10.25
C GLU A 10 -63.93 42.96 -9.86
N ALA A 11 -63.19 43.80 -9.14
CA ALA A 11 -61.88 43.53 -8.61
C ALA A 11 -62.02 43.17 -7.14
N THR A 12 -61.44 42.05 -6.71
CA THR A 12 -60.99 41.84 -5.32
C THR A 12 -59.94 40.74 -5.25
N GLY A 13 -58.69 41.14 -4.98
CA GLY A 13 -57.88 40.65 -3.86
C GLY A 13 -57.20 39.28 -3.94
N GLY A 14 -55.88 39.28 -3.76
CA GLY A 14 -55.03 38.14 -3.35
C GLY A 14 -53.90 37.84 -4.35
N ASP A 15 -52.89 38.71 -4.50
CA ASP A 15 -51.71 38.85 -3.61
C ASP A 15 -51.04 37.51 -3.31
N HIS A 16 -50.09 37.14 -4.16
CA HIS A 16 -48.64 37.12 -3.84
C HIS A 16 -48.21 35.96 -2.93
N GLY A 17 -47.49 35.02 -3.53
CA GLY A 17 -46.83 33.97 -2.75
C GLY A 17 -46.00 32.98 -3.55
N ARG A 18 -45.53 33.30 -4.76
CA ARG A 18 -44.54 32.49 -5.48
C ARG A 18 -43.66 33.36 -6.35
N GLU A 19 -42.51 33.74 -5.80
CA GLU A 19 -41.20 33.95 -6.46
C GLU A 19 -40.42 35.01 -5.70
N GLN A 20 -39.54 34.56 -4.82
CA GLN A 20 -38.25 35.20 -4.56
C GLN A 20 -37.39 34.24 -3.73
N ALA A 21 -36.88 33.19 -4.39
CA ALA A 21 -35.63 32.59 -3.94
C ALA A 21 -34.54 33.62 -4.27
N GLY A 22 -34.14 34.40 -3.27
CA GLY A 22 -33.17 35.47 -3.42
C GLY A 22 -31.87 34.96 -4.05
N LYS A 23 -31.43 35.63 -5.12
CA LYS A 23 -30.07 35.45 -5.64
C LYS A 23 -29.11 35.78 -4.49
N PRO A 24 -28.16 34.91 -4.13
CA PRO A 24 -27.25 35.16 -3.01
C PRO A 24 -26.53 36.49 -3.22
N SER A 25 -26.37 37.25 -2.14
CA SER A 25 -25.66 38.53 -2.23
C SER A 25 -24.23 38.28 -2.72
N TYR A 26 -23.73 39.14 -3.62
CA TYR A 26 -22.36 39.04 -4.14
C TYR A 26 -21.31 38.94 -3.01
N ILE A 27 -21.58 39.62 -1.89
CA ILE A 27 -20.74 39.58 -0.68
C ILE A 27 -20.78 38.17 -0.04
N GLU A 28 -21.95 37.57 0.14
CA GLU A 28 -22.09 36.21 0.70
C GLU A 28 -21.43 35.17 -0.20
N LEU A 29 -21.58 35.32 -1.52
CA LEU A 29 -20.95 34.44 -2.49
C LEU A 29 -19.41 34.57 -2.44
N SER A 30 -18.88 35.78 -2.28
CA SER A 30 -17.44 36.02 -2.14
C SER A 30 -16.86 35.44 -0.84
N GLN A 31 -17.59 35.56 0.28
CA GLN A 31 -17.19 35.00 1.57
C GLN A 31 -17.22 33.46 1.56
N LYS A 32 -18.28 32.87 0.99
CA LYS A 32 -18.37 31.41 0.81
C LYS A 32 -17.20 30.88 -0.01
N ARG A 33 -16.82 31.57 -1.09
CA ARG A 33 -15.66 31.22 -1.92
C ARG A 33 -14.33 31.32 -1.16
N ALA A 34 -14.14 32.38 -0.37
CA ALA A 34 -12.94 32.52 0.46
C ALA A 34 -12.77 31.36 1.46
N VAL A 35 -13.88 30.92 2.07
CA VAL A 35 -13.89 29.76 2.97
C VAL A 35 -13.59 28.46 2.21
N CYS A 36 -14.25 28.20 1.07
CA CYS A 36 -13.98 27.00 0.26
C CYS A 36 -12.53 26.92 -0.20
N ARG A 37 -11.91 28.05 -0.58
CA ARG A 37 -10.48 28.10 -0.92
C ARG A 37 -9.59 27.69 0.25
N ARG A 38 -9.82 28.29 1.43
CA ARG A 38 -9.05 27.94 2.64
C ARG A 38 -9.23 26.47 3.03
N LEU A 39 -10.44 25.93 2.93
CA LEU A 39 -10.71 24.51 3.19
C LEU A 39 -10.00 23.61 2.17
N THR A 40 -10.02 23.98 0.88
CA THR A 40 -9.31 23.24 -0.17
C THR A 40 -7.81 23.21 0.06
N SER A 41 -7.19 24.35 0.42
CA SER A 41 -5.77 24.40 0.77
C SER A 41 -5.45 23.52 1.99
N TYR A 42 -6.33 23.50 2.99
CA TYR A 42 -6.18 22.63 4.16
C TYR A 42 -6.29 21.15 3.80
N ILE A 43 -7.28 20.76 2.99
CA ILE A 43 -7.44 19.38 2.50
C ILE A 43 -6.20 18.94 1.72
N ARG A 44 -5.67 19.79 0.82
CA ARG A 44 -4.43 19.51 0.09
C ARG A 44 -3.24 19.33 1.03
N LEU A 45 -3.12 20.15 2.07
CA LEU A 45 -2.08 19.98 3.10
C LEU A 45 -2.20 18.62 3.80
N CYS A 46 -3.42 18.21 4.18
CA CYS A 46 -3.66 16.89 4.76
C CYS A 46 -3.27 15.76 3.80
N ASP A 47 -3.58 15.88 2.51
CA ASP A 47 -3.15 14.91 1.48
C ASP A 47 -1.63 14.77 1.45
N TYR A 48 -0.89 15.89 1.46
CA TYR A 48 0.58 15.85 1.52
C TYR A 48 1.10 15.15 2.78
N MET A 49 0.48 15.39 3.95
CA MET A 49 0.86 14.71 5.19
C MET A 49 0.62 13.20 5.12
N VAL A 50 -0.51 12.78 4.54
CA VAL A 50 -0.83 11.37 4.32
C VAL A 50 0.18 10.74 3.37
N ILE A 51 0.45 11.35 2.21
CA ILE A 51 1.43 10.87 1.23
C ILE A 51 2.82 10.71 1.83
N ASN A 52 3.28 11.72 2.57
CA ASN A 52 4.58 11.66 3.25
C ASN A 52 4.64 10.52 4.25
N SER A 53 3.59 10.35 5.06
CA SER A 53 3.50 9.27 6.05
C SER A 53 3.50 7.89 5.39
N LEU A 54 2.75 7.72 4.30
CA LEU A 54 2.69 6.49 3.51
C LEU A 54 4.03 6.18 2.84
N SER A 55 4.72 7.19 2.32
CA SER A 55 6.05 7.03 1.71
C SER A 55 7.08 6.57 2.75
N VAL A 56 7.11 7.20 3.92
CA VAL A 56 7.98 6.81 5.03
C VAL A 56 7.66 5.39 5.52
N LEU A 57 6.38 5.05 5.61
CA LEU A 57 5.94 3.71 6.00
C LEU A 57 6.42 2.66 4.99
N ALA A 58 6.27 2.94 3.68
CA ALA A 58 6.69 2.02 2.63
C ALA A 58 8.21 1.77 2.65
N MET A 59 8.98 2.84 2.81
CA MET A 59 10.44 2.78 2.96
C MET A 59 10.85 1.99 4.20
N LYS A 60 10.20 2.25 5.34
CA LYS A 60 10.49 1.54 6.59
C LYS A 60 10.23 0.05 6.46
N ALA A 61 9.08 -0.36 5.94
CA ALA A 61 8.75 -1.78 5.75
C ALA A 61 9.76 -2.47 4.81
N THR A 62 10.21 -1.78 3.76
CA THR A 62 11.24 -2.30 2.84
C THR A 62 12.59 -2.47 3.55
N ARG A 63 12.95 -1.52 4.43
CA ARG A 63 14.17 -1.60 5.25
C ARG A 63 14.09 -2.75 6.25
N ASP A 64 12.95 -2.93 6.91
CA ASP A 64 12.71 -4.00 7.87
C ASP A 64 12.80 -5.36 7.15
N ALA A 65 12.14 -5.51 6.00
CA ALA A 65 12.22 -6.71 5.17
C ALA A 65 13.68 -7.05 4.76
N ASN A 66 14.45 -6.06 4.31
CA ASN A 66 15.87 -6.26 4.00
C ASN A 66 16.71 -6.63 5.22
N THR A 67 16.38 -6.09 6.39
CA THR A 67 17.07 -6.41 7.65
C THR A 67 16.78 -7.84 8.07
N ASP A 68 15.53 -8.26 7.97
CA ASP A 68 15.08 -9.61 8.33
C ASP A 68 15.64 -10.65 7.34
N LEU A 69 15.61 -10.37 6.05
CA LEU A 69 16.07 -11.27 4.99
C LEU A 69 17.59 -11.30 4.81
N LYS A 70 18.34 -10.48 5.57
CA LYS A 70 19.79 -10.37 5.46
C LYS A 70 20.46 -11.71 5.76
N PHE A 71 21.28 -12.18 4.83
CA PHE A 71 22.05 -13.41 4.94
C PHE A 71 23.54 -13.18 4.62
N PRO A 72 24.50 -13.74 5.40
CA PRO A 72 24.32 -14.55 6.61
C PRO A 72 23.86 -13.74 7.82
N ARG A 73 23.04 -14.34 8.70
CA ARG A 73 22.65 -13.70 9.97
C ARG A 73 23.78 -13.85 10.99
N ALA A 74 24.24 -12.73 11.56
CA ALA A 74 25.31 -12.72 12.58
C ALA A 74 24.94 -13.51 13.85
N HIS A 75 23.64 -13.61 14.15
CA HIS A 75 23.10 -14.46 15.21
C HIS A 75 22.06 -15.39 14.58
N ALA A 76 22.51 -16.48 13.96
CA ALA A 76 21.62 -17.58 13.63
C ALA A 76 21.04 -18.13 14.95
N PRO A 77 19.72 -18.25 15.12
CA PRO A 77 19.16 -19.00 16.24
C PRO A 77 19.72 -20.43 16.19
N PRO A 78 19.98 -21.07 17.34
CA PRO A 78 20.40 -22.46 17.37
C PRO A 78 19.41 -23.32 16.56
N PRO A 79 19.90 -24.37 15.87
CA PRO A 79 19.04 -25.24 15.08
C PRO A 79 17.86 -25.73 15.92
N VAL A 80 16.67 -25.71 15.33
CA VAL A 80 15.41 -26.11 15.97
C VAL A 80 15.57 -27.53 16.49
N GLN A 81 15.75 -27.68 17.81
CA GLN A 81 15.55 -28.95 18.48
C GLN A 81 14.04 -29.09 18.64
N GLU A 82 13.47 -30.16 18.07
CA GLU A 82 12.09 -30.56 18.33
C GLU A 82 11.95 -30.93 19.81
N ASP A 83 11.68 -29.92 20.65
CA ASP A 83 11.41 -30.13 22.07
C ASP A 83 9.92 -30.49 22.24
N ASP A 84 9.70 -31.79 22.16
CA ASP A 84 8.48 -32.49 22.54
C ASP A 84 8.29 -32.36 24.05
N LYS A 85 7.65 -31.28 24.53
CA LYS A 85 7.14 -31.19 25.92
C LYS A 85 6.01 -30.18 26.07
N LYS A 86 4.80 -30.74 26.25
CA LYS A 86 3.64 -30.09 26.86
C LYS A 86 4.05 -29.47 28.19
N ASP A 87 3.82 -28.17 28.38
CA ASP A 87 3.49 -27.67 29.71
C ASP A 87 2.46 -26.55 29.69
N LYS A 88 1.40 -26.78 30.46
CA LYS A 88 0.28 -25.87 30.64
C LYS A 88 0.69 -24.79 31.65
N HIS A 89 0.09 -23.62 31.50
CA HIS A 89 0.08 -22.50 32.46
C HIS A 89 1.23 -21.50 32.35
N ARG A 90 1.10 -20.53 31.43
CA ARG A 90 1.78 -19.24 31.54
C ARG A 90 0.83 -18.10 31.18
N LYS A 91 0.63 -17.20 32.13
CA LYS A 91 -0.19 -15.97 32.04
C LYS A 91 0.20 -15.14 30.80
N PRO A 92 -0.75 -14.41 30.17
CA PRO A 92 -0.45 -13.62 28.98
C PRO A 92 0.53 -12.51 29.37
N LYS A 93 1.79 -12.65 28.94
CA LYS A 93 2.74 -11.55 28.94
C LYS A 93 2.30 -10.56 27.87
N LYS A 94 2.19 -9.29 28.28
CA LYS A 94 2.02 -8.12 27.42
C LYS A 94 3.04 -8.23 26.28
N VAL A 95 2.56 -8.34 25.05
CA VAL A 95 3.39 -8.35 23.84
C VAL A 95 3.93 -6.93 23.69
N GLU A 96 5.10 -6.68 24.28
CA GLU A 96 5.96 -5.61 23.79
C GLU A 96 6.44 -6.08 22.41
N GLU A 97 6.15 -5.30 21.36
CA GLU A 97 6.68 -5.57 20.03
C GLU A 97 8.19 -5.74 20.15
N PRO A 98 8.77 -6.89 19.73
CA PRO A 98 10.20 -7.04 19.74
C PRO A 98 10.80 -5.99 18.80
N SER A 99 11.45 -4.97 19.36
CA SER A 99 12.05 -3.86 18.62
C SER A 99 13.36 -4.25 17.92
N GLY A 100 13.44 -5.48 17.41
CA GLY A 100 14.64 -6.06 16.80
C GLY A 100 14.31 -6.91 15.58
N PRO A 101 15.33 -7.33 14.81
CA PRO A 101 15.15 -8.14 13.61
C PRO A 101 14.34 -9.40 13.92
N PHE A 102 13.46 -9.80 13.01
CA PHE A 102 12.67 -11.01 13.14
C PHE A 102 13.59 -12.23 13.27
N MET A 103 13.66 -12.82 14.46
CA MET A 103 14.55 -13.94 14.76
C MET A 103 13.96 -15.31 14.42
N GLY A 104 12.72 -15.37 13.95
CA GLY A 104 12.07 -16.62 13.55
C GLY A 104 12.60 -17.17 12.23
N MET A 105 12.14 -18.37 11.90
CA MET A 105 12.28 -18.97 10.57
C MET A 105 11.45 -18.16 9.58
N ILE A 106 12.08 -17.65 8.53
CA ILE A 106 11.40 -16.88 7.49
C ILE A 106 10.82 -17.82 6.43
N PHE A 107 11.61 -18.79 6.00
CA PHE A 107 11.25 -19.72 4.93
C PHE A 107 11.63 -21.15 5.30
N THR A 108 10.91 -22.10 4.71
CA THR A 108 11.20 -23.53 4.75
C THR A 108 11.45 -23.99 3.32
N ALA A 109 12.52 -24.75 3.11
CA ALA A 109 12.84 -25.37 1.83
C ALA A 109 13.06 -26.87 2.06
N ASP A 110 12.49 -27.68 1.18
CA ASP A 110 12.59 -29.13 1.18
C ASP A 110 13.64 -29.59 0.18
N ILE A 111 14.44 -30.56 0.56
CA ILE A 111 15.41 -31.24 -0.31
C ILE A 111 14.80 -32.58 -0.69
N LEU A 112 14.42 -32.73 -1.95
CA LEU A 112 13.69 -33.87 -2.48
C LEU A 112 14.55 -34.64 -3.48
N TYR A 113 14.48 -35.96 -3.47
CA TYR A 113 15.07 -36.79 -4.52
C TYR A 113 14.04 -37.03 -5.62
N ASN A 114 14.43 -36.76 -6.88
CA ASN A 114 13.59 -37.05 -8.04
C ASN A 114 14.01 -38.38 -8.68
N GLU A 115 13.10 -39.34 -8.74
CA GLU A 115 13.34 -40.66 -9.35
C GLU A 115 13.33 -40.61 -10.89
N GLU A 116 12.53 -39.71 -11.49
CA GLU A 116 12.42 -39.60 -12.96
C GLU A 116 13.67 -38.98 -13.59
N SER A 117 14.34 -38.09 -12.85
CA SER A 117 15.65 -37.55 -13.20
C SER A 117 16.53 -37.64 -11.96
N PRO A 118 17.45 -38.63 -11.85
CA PRO A 118 18.13 -39.02 -10.61
C PRO A 118 19.00 -37.87 -10.08
N SER A 119 18.35 -36.96 -9.38
CA SER A 119 18.87 -35.66 -8.99
C SER A 119 18.15 -35.19 -7.73
N VAL A 120 18.92 -34.55 -6.86
CA VAL A 120 18.38 -33.90 -5.68
C VAL A 120 17.91 -32.50 -6.08
N VAL A 121 16.69 -32.13 -5.74
CA VAL A 121 16.08 -30.84 -6.09
C VAL A 121 15.63 -30.11 -4.84
N ILE A 122 15.74 -28.78 -4.85
CA ILE A 122 15.29 -27.92 -3.76
C ILE A 122 13.90 -27.39 -4.13
N SER A 123 12.91 -27.61 -3.26
CA SER A 123 11.54 -27.17 -3.44
C SER A 123 11.08 -26.34 -2.24
N PRO A 124 10.53 -25.13 -2.42
CA PRO A 124 10.42 -24.38 -3.68
C PRO A 124 11.79 -23.95 -4.25
N SER A 125 11.84 -23.74 -5.57
CA SER A 125 13.07 -23.30 -6.26
C SER A 125 13.48 -21.87 -5.88
N MET A 126 14.76 -21.52 -6.07
CA MET A 126 15.27 -20.15 -5.88
C MET A 126 14.45 -19.12 -6.67
N THR A 127 14.11 -19.44 -7.92
CA THR A 127 13.31 -18.56 -8.79
C THR A 127 11.92 -18.34 -8.21
N SER A 128 11.27 -19.40 -7.73
CA SER A 128 9.94 -19.32 -7.11
C SER A 128 9.97 -18.44 -5.87
N PHE A 129 10.94 -18.63 -4.97
CA PHE A 129 11.08 -17.77 -3.79
C PHE A 129 11.34 -16.31 -4.15
N THR A 130 12.27 -16.06 -5.08
CA THR A 130 12.62 -14.71 -5.49
C THR A 130 11.41 -13.99 -6.09
N GLN A 131 10.66 -14.67 -6.95
CA GLN A 131 9.42 -14.15 -7.51
C GLN A 131 8.40 -13.84 -6.43
N SER A 132 8.14 -14.77 -5.50
CA SER A 132 7.17 -14.54 -4.42
C SER A 132 7.55 -13.35 -3.53
N VAL A 133 8.83 -13.16 -3.23
CA VAL A 133 9.31 -12.01 -2.44
C VAL A 133 9.18 -10.70 -3.23
N ASP A 134 9.55 -10.69 -4.51
CA ASP A 134 9.41 -9.52 -5.39
C ASP A 134 7.92 -9.15 -5.58
N GLU A 135 7.04 -10.14 -5.70
CA GLU A 135 5.59 -9.95 -5.75
C GLU A 135 5.06 -9.36 -4.46
N LEU A 136 5.45 -9.90 -3.31
CA LEU A 136 5.06 -9.40 -2.00
C LEU A 136 5.45 -7.92 -1.82
N MET A 137 6.70 -7.56 -2.14
CA MET A 137 7.18 -6.18 -2.04
C MET A 137 6.41 -5.24 -2.98
N ARG A 138 6.17 -5.66 -4.22
CA ARG A 138 5.42 -4.87 -5.20
C ARG A 138 3.97 -4.67 -4.76
N ASP A 139 3.31 -5.72 -4.29
CA ASP A 139 1.91 -5.69 -3.88
C ASP A 139 1.72 -4.83 -2.64
N TYR A 140 2.69 -4.84 -1.72
CA TYR A 140 2.72 -3.94 -0.58
C TYR A 140 2.79 -2.46 -1.02
N ILE A 141 3.69 -2.10 -1.93
CA ILE A 141 3.78 -0.71 -2.45
C ILE A 141 2.48 -0.32 -3.16
N LYS A 142 1.92 -1.23 -3.96
CA LYS A 142 0.63 -1.02 -4.63
C LYS A 142 -0.49 -0.77 -3.62
N MET A 143 -0.51 -1.51 -2.51
CA MET A 143 -1.48 -1.30 -1.44
C MET A 143 -1.35 0.09 -0.82
N VAL A 144 -0.12 0.54 -0.56
CA VAL A 144 0.16 1.87 -0.01
C VAL A 144 -0.23 2.99 -0.99
N SER A 145 -0.02 2.80 -2.30
CA SER A 145 -0.47 3.73 -3.36
C SER A 145 -1.99 3.84 -3.49
N ASN A 146 -2.73 2.78 -3.18
CA ASN A 146 -4.18 2.75 -3.38
C ASN A 146 -4.97 3.57 -2.32
N VAL A 147 -4.29 4.22 -1.38
CA VAL A 147 -4.96 5.08 -0.40
C VAL A 147 -5.56 6.31 -1.10
N GLN A 148 -6.88 6.43 -1.02
CA GLN A 148 -7.62 7.51 -1.68
C GLN A 148 -7.23 8.88 -1.11
N ARG A 149 -6.98 9.85 -2.00
CA ARG A 149 -6.71 11.24 -1.61
C ARG A 149 -8.00 11.92 -1.12
N LEU A 150 -7.90 12.67 -0.03
CA LEU A 150 -8.99 13.42 0.57
C LEU A 150 -9.59 14.39 -0.46
N ALA A 151 -8.76 15.07 -1.27
CA ALA A 151 -9.25 15.97 -2.31
C ALA A 151 -10.11 15.28 -3.40
N GLN A 152 -10.01 13.96 -3.53
CA GLN A 152 -10.76 13.14 -4.51
C GLN A 152 -12.01 12.49 -3.91
N MET A 153 -12.19 12.52 -2.59
CA MET A 153 -13.36 11.93 -1.94
C MET A 153 -14.60 12.80 -2.15
N ASP A 154 -15.74 12.15 -2.43
CA ASP A 154 -17.02 12.84 -2.67
C ASP A 154 -17.45 13.73 -1.51
N ALA A 155 -17.11 13.36 -0.27
CA ALA A 155 -17.37 14.14 0.93
C ALA A 155 -16.73 15.55 0.89
N PHE A 156 -15.62 15.71 0.17
CA PHE A 156 -14.87 16.96 0.11
C PHE A 156 -15.02 17.71 -1.22
N LYS A 157 -15.61 17.09 -2.25
CA LYS A 157 -15.86 17.71 -3.58
C LYS A 157 -16.62 19.04 -3.49
N VAL A 158 -17.58 19.14 -2.57
CA VAL A 158 -18.35 20.37 -2.31
C VAL A 158 -17.44 21.56 -1.98
N TYR A 159 -16.28 21.33 -1.39
CA TYR A 159 -15.32 22.38 -1.05
C TYR A 159 -14.26 22.56 -2.14
N THR A 160 -13.78 21.46 -2.73
CA THR A 160 -12.67 21.45 -3.69
C THR A 160 -13.08 21.92 -5.08
N GLU A 161 -14.25 21.54 -5.60
CA GLU A 161 -14.73 21.93 -6.93
C GLU A 161 -14.97 23.44 -7.04
N HIS A 162 -15.54 24.04 -5.99
CA HIS A 162 -15.81 25.48 -5.95
C HIS A 162 -14.55 26.35 -5.83
N ALA A 163 -13.42 25.77 -5.42
CA ALA A 163 -12.14 26.48 -5.33
C ALA A 163 -11.34 26.45 -6.65
N ILE A 164 -11.55 25.46 -7.52
CA ILE A 164 -10.80 25.24 -8.77
C ILE A 164 -11.20 26.22 -9.88
N ILE A 165 -12.43 26.76 -9.86
CA ILE A 165 -13.02 27.52 -10.97
C ILE A 165 -12.40 28.93 -11.17
N ASP A 166 -11.72 29.51 -10.16
CA ASP A 166 -11.36 30.96 -10.17
C ASP A 166 -9.89 31.24 -10.56
N HIS A 167 -9.03 30.22 -10.60
CA HIS A 167 -7.66 30.34 -11.08
C HIS A 167 -7.53 29.52 -12.36
N GLY A 168 -7.57 30.17 -13.52
CA GLY A 168 -7.16 29.58 -14.80
C GLY A 168 -5.68 29.19 -14.88
N GLY A 169 -5.10 28.73 -13.76
CA GLY A 169 -3.71 28.32 -13.56
C GLY A 169 -3.49 27.31 -12.42
N ASP A 170 -4.42 27.13 -11.46
CA ASP A 170 -4.26 26.10 -10.41
C ASP A 170 -4.70 24.69 -10.84
N ALA A 171 -5.23 24.56 -12.06
CA ALA A 171 -5.38 23.28 -12.74
C ALA A 171 -4.02 22.68 -13.17
N GLU A 172 -2.93 23.46 -13.17
CA GLU A 172 -1.58 22.95 -13.48
C GLU A 172 -0.91 22.23 -12.30
N PHE A 173 -1.31 22.53 -11.06
CA PHE A 173 -0.89 21.74 -9.90
C PHE A 173 -1.80 20.52 -9.79
N GLY A 174 -1.45 19.48 -10.57
CA GLY A 174 -2.03 18.14 -10.42
C GLY A 174 -1.97 17.66 -8.97
N PHE A 175 -2.66 16.57 -8.66
CA PHE A 175 -2.78 16.05 -7.29
C PHE A 175 -1.45 15.75 -6.58
N GLY A 176 -0.32 15.82 -7.30
CA GLY A 176 1.01 15.44 -6.86
C GLY A 176 1.36 14.03 -7.33
N PRO A 177 2.64 13.66 -7.29
CA PRO A 177 3.09 12.33 -7.69
C PRO A 177 2.43 11.23 -6.84
N ASP A 178 2.30 10.04 -7.42
CA ASP A 178 1.79 8.88 -6.69
C ASP A 178 2.79 8.41 -5.62
N VAL A 179 2.29 7.90 -4.49
CA VAL A 179 3.17 7.41 -3.40
C VAL A 179 4.11 6.32 -3.92
N GLY A 180 3.61 5.42 -4.76
CA GLY A 180 4.39 4.32 -5.32
C GLY A 180 5.44 4.80 -6.31
N GLU A 181 5.16 5.86 -7.07
CA GLU A 181 6.15 6.52 -7.93
C GLU A 181 7.23 7.19 -7.09
N MET A 182 6.84 7.90 -6.04
CA MET A 182 7.78 8.54 -5.11
C MET A 182 8.71 7.52 -4.47
N VAL A 183 8.17 6.44 -3.91
CA VAL A 183 8.97 5.39 -3.26
C VAL A 183 9.92 4.70 -4.25
N LYS A 184 9.47 4.42 -5.48
CA LYS A 184 10.31 3.76 -6.49
C LYS A 184 11.40 4.67 -7.08
N ALA A 185 11.19 5.99 -7.05
CA ALA A 185 12.18 6.96 -7.48
C ALA A 185 13.35 7.08 -6.49
N GLU A 186 13.15 6.72 -5.22
CA GLU A 186 14.19 6.73 -4.21
C GLU A 186 15.27 5.67 -4.51
N GLU A 187 16.53 6.10 -4.55
CA GLU A 187 17.67 5.18 -4.72
C GLU A 187 17.76 4.19 -3.55
N GLU A 188 17.43 4.64 -2.33
CA GLU A 188 17.41 3.80 -1.14
C GLU A 188 16.47 2.59 -1.32
N TYR A 189 15.28 2.79 -1.89
CA TYR A 189 14.34 1.70 -2.14
C TYR A 189 14.96 0.64 -3.07
N ASN A 190 15.56 1.08 -4.16
CA ASN A 190 16.18 0.21 -5.15
C ASN A 190 17.37 -0.58 -4.56
N ASN A 191 18.18 0.09 -3.73
CA ASN A 191 19.29 -0.53 -3.02
C ASN A 191 18.81 -1.58 -2.00
N LEU A 192 17.74 -1.30 -1.25
CA LEU A 192 17.15 -2.24 -0.31
C LEU A 192 16.53 -3.46 -1.03
N ALA A 193 15.79 -3.24 -2.10
CA ALA A 193 15.19 -4.31 -2.91
C ALA A 193 16.27 -5.20 -3.59
N GLN A 194 17.39 -4.60 -4.02
CA GLN A 194 18.54 -5.37 -4.49
C GLN A 194 19.23 -6.13 -3.35
N GLY A 195 19.30 -5.55 -2.15
CA GLY A 195 19.83 -6.19 -0.94
C GLY A 195 19.06 -7.46 -0.56
N VAL A 196 17.73 -7.41 -0.62
CA VAL A 196 16.84 -8.56 -0.40
C VAL A 196 17.16 -9.69 -1.39
N ARG A 197 17.14 -9.39 -2.69
CA ARG A 197 17.43 -10.37 -3.75
C ARG A 197 18.81 -10.99 -3.59
N SER A 198 19.82 -10.15 -3.33
CA SER A 198 21.20 -10.61 -3.13
C SER A 198 21.35 -11.50 -1.90
N SER A 199 20.62 -11.21 -0.83
CA SER A 199 20.63 -12.03 0.39
C SER A 199 19.97 -13.38 0.14
N LEU A 200 18.85 -13.41 -0.60
CA LEU A 200 18.16 -14.64 -0.98
C LEU A 200 19.05 -15.52 -1.86
N THR A 201 19.73 -14.96 -2.86
CA THR A 201 20.69 -15.71 -3.70
C THR A 201 21.82 -16.31 -2.87
N LYS A 202 22.36 -15.57 -1.90
CA LYS A 202 23.41 -16.11 -1.00
C LYS A 202 22.89 -17.23 -0.12
N ALA A 203 21.66 -17.12 0.40
CA ALA A 203 21.03 -18.16 1.18
C ALA A 203 20.83 -19.43 0.35
N PHE A 204 20.31 -19.30 -0.87
CA PHE A 204 20.13 -20.42 -1.79
C PHE A 204 21.43 -21.09 -2.19
N ARG A 205 22.49 -20.31 -2.43
CA ARG A 205 23.81 -20.88 -2.68
C ARG A 205 24.31 -21.73 -1.51
N ALA A 206 24.08 -21.31 -0.27
CA ALA A 206 24.45 -22.12 0.89
C ALA A 206 23.62 -23.42 0.98
N VAL A 207 22.35 -23.39 0.57
CA VAL A 207 21.51 -24.60 0.47
C VAL A 207 21.97 -25.50 -0.67
N GLU A 208 22.39 -24.96 -1.81
CA GLU A 208 22.99 -25.71 -2.91
C GLU A 208 24.32 -26.38 -2.49
N GLU A 209 25.18 -25.66 -1.77
CA GLU A 209 26.42 -26.23 -1.20
C GLU A 209 26.11 -27.38 -0.23
N TYR A 210 25.04 -27.26 0.58
CA TYR A 210 24.57 -28.35 1.46
C TYR A 210 23.96 -29.53 0.68
N LYS A 211 23.24 -29.24 -0.41
CA LYS A 211 22.68 -30.26 -1.31
C LYS A 211 23.79 -31.13 -1.92
N ASP A 212 24.93 -30.54 -2.27
CA ASP A 212 26.06 -31.28 -2.86
C ASP A 212 26.63 -32.36 -1.91
N GLU A 213 26.47 -32.21 -0.59
CA GLU A 213 26.82 -33.27 0.38
C GLU A 213 25.99 -34.55 0.19
N PHE A 214 24.77 -34.43 -0.38
CA PHE A 214 23.88 -35.57 -0.63
C PHE A 214 24.19 -36.32 -1.93
N GLU A 215 25.01 -35.76 -2.83
CA GLU A 215 25.34 -36.39 -4.11
C GLU A 215 26.05 -37.74 -3.91
N THR A 216 26.87 -37.88 -2.87
CA THR A 216 27.54 -39.16 -2.56
C THR A 216 26.53 -40.26 -2.19
N PHE A 217 25.49 -39.92 -1.43
CA PHE A 217 24.43 -40.87 -1.05
C PHE A 217 23.53 -41.20 -2.22
N LYS A 218 23.29 -40.22 -3.10
CA LYS A 218 22.56 -40.39 -4.35
C LYS A 218 23.24 -41.42 -5.25
N ASP A 219 24.55 -41.28 -5.47
CA ASP A 219 25.32 -42.22 -6.30
C ASP A 219 25.26 -43.64 -5.73
N MET A 220 25.38 -43.79 -4.40
CA MET A 220 25.22 -45.08 -3.73
C MET A 220 23.82 -45.69 -3.90
N TYR A 221 22.76 -44.86 -3.90
CA TYR A 221 21.38 -45.31 -4.09
C TYR A 221 21.13 -45.77 -5.53
N VAL A 222 21.66 -45.03 -6.51
CA VAL A 222 21.53 -45.36 -7.94
C VAL A 222 22.32 -46.63 -8.28
N GLU A 223 23.50 -46.83 -7.70
CA GLU A 223 24.30 -48.05 -7.93
C GLU A 223 23.67 -49.32 -7.31
N ASN A 224 22.87 -49.18 -6.26
CA ASN A 224 22.24 -50.30 -5.56
C ASN A 224 20.76 -50.55 -5.94
N SER A 225 20.19 -49.74 -6.85
CA SER A 225 18.83 -49.95 -7.40
C SER A 225 18.88 -50.76 -8.70
#